data_AF-E3MEV5-F1
#
_entry.id   AF-E3MEV5-F1
#
_cell.length_a   1.000
_cell.length_b   1.000
_cell.length_c   1.000
_cell.angle_alpha   90.00
_cell.angle_beta   90.00
_cell.angle_gamma   90.00
#
_symmetry.space_group_name_H-M   'P 1'
#
loop_
_entity.id
_entity.type
_entity.pdbx_description
1 polymer ?
#
loop_
_entity_poly.entity_id
_entity_poly.type
_entity_poly.pdbx_seq_one_letter_code
_entity_poly.pdbx_strand_id
1 'polypeptide(L)'
;MIPKIAVIGEGVIGCTSALQIAKAIPNSRITVLHDKPFEKSCSAGPAGLFRIDYEENTEYGRASFAWFSHLYRTTKGTETGVKLVSGHIQSDNLESLKQQQRAYGDIVYNFRFLDDRERLDMFPEPSKHCIHYTAYASEGNKYVPYLKNLLLEQKVEFKQEEVTSLDTVADGGYDIIVNCAGLYGGKLAGDDDTCYPIRGVILEVDAPWHKHFNYRDFTTFTIPKEHSVVIGSTKQDNRWDLEITDEDRNDILSRYIKLHPGMREPKIVKEWSALRPGRKHVRIEAQKRMASGSGKEYTVVHHYGHGSNGFTLGWGTAIEVTKLVKKALGL
;
A
#
# COMPACT_ATOMS: atom_id res chain seq x y z
N MET A 1 -12.26 -32.41 1.31
CA MET A 1 -11.86 -31.88 0.00
C MET A 1 -10.83 -30.80 0.24
N ILE A 2 -9.77 -30.68 -0.57
CA ILE A 2 -8.79 -29.59 -0.45
C ILE A 2 -9.44 -28.31 -1.00
N PRO A 3 -9.68 -27.26 -0.19
CA PRO A 3 -10.31 -26.03 -0.65
C PRO A 3 -9.47 -25.35 -1.74
N LYS A 4 -10.14 -24.95 -2.82
CA LYS A 4 -9.56 -24.15 -3.90
C LYS A 4 -9.88 -22.68 -3.69
N ILE A 5 -8.86 -21.86 -3.52
CA ILE A 5 -8.98 -20.44 -3.21
C ILE A 5 -8.38 -19.63 -4.36
N ALA A 6 -9.17 -18.75 -4.96
CA ALA A 6 -8.66 -17.75 -5.90
C ALA A 6 -8.40 -16.44 -5.16
N VAL A 7 -7.29 -15.77 -5.43
CA VAL A 7 -7.02 -14.39 -4.98
C VAL A 7 -6.85 -13.53 -6.22
N ILE A 8 -7.65 -12.48 -6.36
CA ILE A 8 -7.67 -11.65 -7.57
C ILE A 8 -6.83 -10.40 -7.33
N GLY A 9 -5.68 -10.31 -8.00
CA GLY A 9 -4.71 -9.22 -7.93
C GLY A 9 -3.37 -9.66 -7.34
N GLU A 10 -2.26 -9.36 -8.03
CA GLU A 10 -0.90 -9.59 -7.52
C GLU A 10 -0.24 -8.36 -6.88
N GLY A 11 -1.04 -7.33 -6.57
CA GLY A 11 -0.57 -6.17 -5.79
C GLY A 11 -0.29 -6.54 -4.33
N VAL A 12 0.17 -5.55 -3.55
CA VAL A 12 0.53 -5.77 -2.13
C VAL A 12 -0.60 -6.44 -1.34
N ILE A 13 -1.85 -6.03 -1.58
CA ILE A 13 -3.04 -6.55 -0.89
C ILE A 13 -3.32 -8.02 -1.23
N GLY A 14 -3.22 -8.39 -2.50
CA GLY A 14 -3.44 -9.77 -2.92
C GLY A 14 -2.34 -10.69 -2.42
N CYS A 15 -1.07 -10.27 -2.55
CA CYS A 15 0.08 -11.04 -2.07
C CYS A 15 0.07 -11.21 -0.54
N THR A 16 -0.26 -10.18 0.25
CA THR A 16 -0.37 -10.34 1.72
C THR A 16 -1.55 -11.24 2.10
N SER A 17 -2.69 -11.14 1.41
CA SER A 17 -3.86 -12.00 1.64
C SER A 17 -3.55 -13.45 1.34
N ALA A 18 -3.00 -13.74 0.16
CA ALA A 18 -2.61 -15.08 -0.24
C ALA A 18 -1.61 -15.68 0.76
N LEU A 19 -0.62 -14.90 1.23
CA LEU A 19 0.42 -15.40 2.11
C LEU A 19 -0.12 -15.70 3.51
N GLN A 20 -1.00 -14.85 4.03
CA GLN A 20 -1.68 -15.09 5.31
C GLN A 20 -2.57 -16.34 5.25
N ILE A 21 -3.35 -16.50 4.18
CA ILE A 21 -4.19 -17.67 3.95
C ILE A 21 -3.33 -18.94 3.85
N ALA A 22 -2.26 -18.93 3.06
CA ALA A 22 -1.38 -20.07 2.86
C ALA A 22 -0.73 -20.54 4.19
N LYS A 23 -0.29 -19.59 5.01
CA LYS A 23 0.25 -19.87 6.35
C LYS A 23 -0.80 -20.44 7.30
N ALA A 24 -2.03 -19.92 7.24
CA ALA A 24 -3.08 -20.25 8.20
C ALA A 24 -3.92 -21.48 7.81
N ILE A 25 -3.90 -21.87 6.54
CA ILE A 25 -4.63 -23.01 5.97
C ILE A 25 -3.68 -23.78 5.03
N PRO A 26 -2.71 -24.54 5.58
CA PRO A 26 -1.67 -25.20 4.77
C PRO A 26 -2.21 -26.23 3.77
N ASN A 27 -3.36 -26.83 4.08
CA ASN A 27 -4.04 -27.79 3.20
C ASN A 27 -5.03 -27.11 2.25
N SER A 28 -4.62 -26.04 1.57
CA SER A 28 -5.42 -25.35 0.55
C SER A 28 -4.66 -25.23 -0.76
N ARG A 29 -5.39 -25.15 -1.89
CA ARG A 29 -4.81 -24.83 -3.19
C ARG A 29 -5.15 -23.39 -3.53
N ILE A 30 -4.12 -22.53 -3.57
CA ILE A 30 -4.28 -21.10 -3.81
C ILE A 30 -3.78 -20.76 -5.21
N THR A 31 -4.58 -20.00 -5.95
CA THR A 31 -4.19 -19.39 -7.23
C THR A 31 -4.35 -17.88 -7.14
N VAL A 32 -3.32 -17.12 -7.48
CA VAL A 32 -3.39 -15.66 -7.67
C VAL A 32 -3.63 -15.36 -9.15
N LEU A 33 -4.75 -14.70 -9.45
CA LEU A 33 -5.15 -14.27 -10.80
C LEU A 33 -4.83 -12.78 -10.98
N HIS A 34 -4.20 -12.38 -12.08
CA HIS A 34 -3.86 -10.97 -12.32
C HIS A 34 -3.95 -10.56 -13.80
N ASP A 35 -4.38 -9.33 -14.09
CA ASP A 35 -4.66 -8.85 -15.45
C ASP A 35 -3.40 -8.35 -16.20
N LYS A 36 -2.34 -8.01 -15.47
CA LYS A 36 -1.14 -7.38 -16.01
C LYS A 36 0.11 -7.76 -15.22
N PRO A 37 1.31 -7.57 -15.79
CA PRO A 37 2.56 -7.71 -15.06
C PRO A 37 2.65 -6.76 -13.87
N PHE A 38 3.26 -7.23 -12.78
CA PHE A 38 3.41 -6.51 -11.51
C PHE A 38 3.98 -5.10 -11.67
N GLU A 39 4.93 -4.88 -12.58
CA GLU A 39 5.59 -3.59 -12.82
C GLU A 39 4.61 -2.51 -13.27
N LYS A 40 3.47 -2.90 -13.86
CA LYS A 40 2.38 -2.02 -14.27
C LYS A 40 1.31 -1.84 -13.18
N SER A 41 1.49 -2.44 -12.01
CA SER A 41 0.56 -2.31 -10.88
C SER A 41 0.82 -1.03 -10.08
N CYS A 42 -0.22 -0.52 -9.40
CA CYS A 42 -0.08 0.57 -8.43
C CYS A 42 0.86 0.22 -7.25
N SER A 43 1.15 -1.07 -7.03
CA SER A 43 2.04 -1.51 -5.95
C SER A 43 3.52 -1.49 -6.33
N ALA A 44 3.89 -1.25 -7.60
CA ALA A 44 5.30 -1.28 -8.02
C ALA A 44 6.10 -0.03 -7.64
N GLY A 45 5.48 1.16 -7.71
CA GLY A 45 6.15 2.44 -7.51
C GLY A 45 6.39 2.91 -6.07
N PRO A 46 5.49 2.68 -5.10
CA PRO A 46 5.57 3.32 -3.79
C PRO A 46 6.90 3.10 -3.07
N ALA A 47 7.43 4.14 -2.42
CA ALA A 47 8.48 4.00 -1.40
C ALA A 47 7.94 3.47 -0.07
N GLY A 48 6.62 3.49 0.12
CA GLY A 48 5.91 2.75 1.15
C GLY A 48 6.23 3.16 2.58
N LEU A 49 6.43 4.46 2.85
CA LEU A 49 6.54 4.94 4.24
C LEU A 49 5.29 4.57 5.03
N PHE A 50 5.47 3.95 6.18
CA PHE A 50 4.39 3.62 7.10
C PHE A 50 3.79 4.89 7.69
N ARG A 51 2.48 5.06 7.46
CA ARG A 51 1.65 6.14 8.00
C ARG A 51 0.19 5.70 7.92
N ILE A 52 -0.59 6.02 8.95
CA ILE A 52 -2.02 5.71 9.00
C ILE A 52 -2.82 6.99 8.78
N ASP A 53 -3.60 7.03 7.69
CA ASP A 53 -4.45 8.19 7.35
C ASP A 53 -5.64 8.37 8.29
N TYR A 54 -6.24 7.28 8.78
CA TYR A 54 -7.48 7.31 9.57
C TYR A 54 -7.34 6.48 10.85
N GLU A 55 -7.73 7.05 11.99
CA GLU A 55 -7.57 6.45 13.33
C GLU A 55 -8.26 5.08 13.48
N GLU A 56 -9.37 4.87 12.79
CA GLU A 56 -10.08 3.59 12.74
C GLU A 56 -9.22 2.42 12.20
N ASN A 57 -8.14 2.71 11.47
CA ASN A 57 -7.23 1.71 10.91
C ASN A 57 -6.00 1.43 11.80
N THR A 58 -5.95 2.02 13.01
CA THR A 58 -4.82 1.89 13.96
C THR A 58 -4.43 0.44 14.18
N GLU A 59 -5.39 -0.44 14.45
CA GLU A 59 -5.10 -1.85 14.77
C GLU A 59 -4.60 -2.65 13.56
N TYR A 60 -5.10 -2.35 12.35
CA TYR A 60 -4.54 -2.93 11.12
C TYR A 60 -3.10 -2.45 10.90
N GLY A 61 -2.83 -1.17 11.13
CA GLY A 61 -1.49 -0.62 11.06
C GLY A 61 -0.56 -1.25 12.08
N ARG A 62 -1.01 -1.44 13.33
CA ARG A 62 -0.23 -2.07 14.42
C ARG A 62 0.23 -3.47 14.03
N ALA A 63 -0.68 -4.28 13.49
CA ALA A 63 -0.37 -5.62 13.02
C ALA A 63 0.63 -5.61 11.84
N SER A 64 0.47 -4.70 10.89
CA SER A 64 1.42 -4.55 9.78
C SER A 64 2.80 -4.07 10.25
N PHE A 65 2.84 -3.15 11.22
CA PHE A 65 4.10 -2.65 11.78
C PHE A 65 4.87 -3.78 12.48
N ALA A 66 4.17 -4.65 13.23
CA ALA A 66 4.76 -5.84 13.83
C ALA A 66 5.33 -6.81 12.77
N TRP A 67 4.67 -6.96 11.62
CA TRP A 67 5.17 -7.76 10.50
C TRP A 67 6.43 -7.16 9.87
N PHE A 68 6.44 -5.85 9.60
CA PHE A 68 7.64 -5.18 9.13
C PHE A 68 8.79 -5.28 10.14
N SER A 69 8.48 -5.22 11.44
CA SER A 69 9.46 -5.42 12.50
C SER A 69 10.03 -6.84 12.52
N HIS A 70 9.20 -7.85 12.27
CA HIS A 70 9.67 -9.22 12.09
C HIS A 70 10.63 -9.31 10.90
N LEU A 71 10.20 -8.86 9.71
CA LEU A 71 11.02 -8.91 8.51
C LEU A 71 12.35 -8.17 8.66
N TYR A 72 12.33 -6.99 9.28
CA TYR A 72 13.55 -6.21 9.53
C TYR A 72 14.56 -6.95 10.41
N ARG A 73 14.10 -7.79 11.36
CA ARG A 73 14.97 -8.57 12.24
C ARG A 73 15.42 -9.90 11.65
N THR A 74 14.67 -10.46 10.69
CA THR A 74 14.90 -11.84 10.23
C THR A 74 15.41 -11.95 8.80
N THR A 75 15.25 -10.91 7.99
CA THR A 75 15.53 -10.96 6.55
C THR A 75 16.23 -9.68 6.11
N LYS A 76 17.19 -9.78 5.19
CA LYS A 76 17.95 -8.61 4.72
C LYS A 76 17.02 -7.59 4.06
N GLY A 77 17.22 -6.31 4.36
CA GLY A 77 16.45 -5.21 3.75
C GLY A 77 16.62 -5.14 2.22
N THR A 78 17.78 -5.55 1.69
CA THR A 78 18.04 -5.62 0.24
C THR A 78 17.14 -6.62 -0.48
N GLU A 79 16.65 -7.65 0.24
CA GLU A 79 15.74 -8.68 -0.26
C GLU A 79 14.27 -8.28 -0.07
N THR A 80 13.92 -7.78 1.12
CA THR A 80 12.52 -7.45 1.45
C THR A 80 12.09 -6.06 1.01
N GLY A 81 13.03 -5.15 0.75
CA GLY A 81 12.75 -3.72 0.60
C GLY A 81 12.27 -3.02 1.88
N VAL A 82 12.26 -3.72 3.02
CA VAL A 82 11.84 -3.17 4.32
C VAL A 82 13.05 -2.55 5.01
N LYS A 83 12.93 -1.29 5.41
CA LYS A 83 13.97 -0.57 6.15
C LYS A 83 13.36 0.37 7.16
N LEU A 84 14.16 0.75 8.15
CA LEU A 84 13.80 1.77 9.11
C LEU A 84 14.26 3.14 8.61
N VAL A 85 13.39 4.14 8.66
CA VAL A 85 13.70 5.51 8.24
C VAL A 85 13.10 6.49 9.25
N SER A 86 13.89 7.49 9.64
CA SER A 86 13.46 8.59 10.51
C SER A 86 13.12 9.81 9.67
N GLY A 87 12.28 10.70 10.19
CA GLY A 87 11.91 11.88 9.43
C GLY A 87 10.82 12.70 10.07
N HIS A 88 10.29 13.63 9.28
CA HIS A 88 9.50 14.74 9.77
C HIS A 88 8.21 14.96 8.97
N ILE A 89 7.17 15.40 9.67
CA ILE A 89 5.95 15.91 9.03
C ILE A 89 5.67 17.31 9.58
N GLN A 90 5.70 18.30 8.70
CA GLN A 90 5.41 19.70 8.98
C GLN A 90 3.99 20.06 8.56
N SER A 91 3.30 20.82 9.41
CA SER A 91 2.02 21.44 9.06
C SER A 91 1.75 22.65 9.94
N ASP A 92 1.02 23.62 9.39
CA ASP A 92 0.46 24.71 10.20
C ASP A 92 -0.81 24.28 10.95
N ASN A 93 -1.41 23.16 10.58
CA ASN A 93 -2.56 22.59 11.24
C ASN A 93 -2.12 21.59 12.32
N LEU A 94 -2.12 22.03 13.58
CA LEU A 94 -1.78 21.19 14.73
C LEU A 94 -2.68 19.94 14.85
N GLU A 95 -3.96 20.06 14.53
CA GLU A 95 -4.89 18.94 14.67
C GLU A 95 -4.57 17.81 13.68
N SER A 96 -4.14 18.14 12.46
CA SER A 96 -3.68 17.13 11.51
C SER A 96 -2.49 16.34 12.06
N LEU A 97 -1.57 16.97 12.80
CA LEU A 97 -0.45 16.27 13.44
C LEU A 97 -0.86 15.48 14.68
N LYS A 98 -1.80 15.99 15.48
CA LYS A 98 -2.38 15.27 16.63
C LYS A 98 -3.16 14.03 16.20
N GLN A 99 -3.85 14.09 15.07
CA GLN A 99 -4.51 12.92 14.48
C GLN A 99 -3.50 11.82 14.14
N GLN A 100 -2.32 12.17 13.62
CA GLN A 100 -1.23 11.21 13.40
C GLN A 100 -0.73 10.62 14.72
N GLN A 101 -0.58 11.43 15.77
CA GLN A 101 -0.22 10.96 17.10
C GLN A 101 -1.22 9.93 17.64
N ARG A 102 -2.53 10.19 17.51
CA ARG A 102 -3.57 9.24 17.93
C ARG A 102 -3.59 7.97 17.07
N ALA A 103 -3.36 8.10 15.77
CA ALA A 103 -3.43 6.97 14.84
C ALA A 103 -2.23 6.01 14.96
N TYR A 104 -1.02 6.50 15.22
CA TYR A 104 0.16 5.63 15.24
C TYR A 104 1.32 6.10 16.12
N GLY A 105 1.15 7.14 16.94
CA GLY A 105 2.22 7.67 17.78
C GLY A 105 2.74 6.69 18.82
N ASP A 106 1.92 5.73 19.24
CA ASP A 106 2.29 4.62 20.15
C ASP A 106 2.76 3.35 19.40
N ILE A 107 2.71 3.35 18.07
CA ILE A 107 3.13 2.23 17.20
C ILE A 107 4.54 2.47 16.68
N VAL A 108 4.80 3.66 16.14
CA VAL A 108 6.09 4.02 15.55
C VAL A 108 7.10 4.40 16.64
N TYR A 109 8.40 4.38 16.31
CA TYR A 109 9.43 4.73 17.28
C TYR A 109 9.68 6.24 17.31
N ASN A 110 10.15 6.73 18.46
CA ASN A 110 10.62 8.11 18.64
C ASN A 110 9.60 9.19 18.24
N PHE A 111 8.30 8.92 18.34
CA PHE A 111 7.26 9.92 18.02
C PHE A 111 7.31 11.09 19.00
N ARG A 112 7.50 12.30 18.49
CA ARG A 112 7.46 13.54 19.30
C ARG A 112 7.20 14.75 18.42
N PHE A 113 6.79 15.84 19.05
CA PHE A 113 6.83 17.16 18.42
C PHE A 113 8.27 17.72 18.50
N LEU A 114 8.72 18.39 17.44
CA LEU A 114 9.99 19.12 17.46
C LEU A 114 9.84 20.42 18.25
N ASP A 115 10.92 20.86 18.88
CA ASP A 115 11.00 22.20 19.47
C ASP A 115 11.26 23.28 18.40
N ASP A 116 11.17 24.56 18.78
CA ASP A 116 11.38 25.68 17.86
C ASP A 116 12.81 25.74 17.31
N ARG A 117 13.82 25.39 18.12
CA ARG A 117 15.22 25.38 17.66
C ARG A 117 15.39 24.35 16.55
N GLU A 118 14.97 23.10 16.77
CA GLU A 118 15.04 22.03 15.77
C GLU A 118 14.31 22.42 14.49
N ARG A 119 13.10 22.99 14.62
CA ARG A 119 12.28 23.39 13.49
C ARG A 119 12.92 24.53 12.67
N LEU A 120 13.46 25.54 13.34
CA LEU A 120 14.09 26.70 12.70
C LEU A 120 15.46 26.35 12.09
N ASP A 121 16.22 25.43 12.70
CA ASP A 121 17.54 25.01 12.20
C ASP A 121 17.43 24.05 10.99
N MET A 122 16.41 23.17 10.99
CA MET A 122 16.31 22.10 9.98
C MET A 122 15.58 22.50 8.71
N PHE A 123 14.67 23.48 8.77
CA PHE A 123 13.79 23.81 7.66
C PHE A 123 13.95 25.29 7.25
N PRO A 124 14.18 25.58 5.96
CA PRO A 124 14.33 26.96 5.47
C PRO A 124 13.06 27.81 5.64
N GLU A 125 11.90 27.19 5.40
CA GLU A 125 10.59 27.82 5.55
C GLU A 125 9.72 26.94 6.45
N PRO A 126 9.94 26.93 7.78
CA PRO A 126 9.29 25.98 8.65
C PRO A 126 7.80 26.28 8.83
N SER A 127 6.97 25.25 8.80
CA SER A 127 5.58 25.35 9.28
C SER A 127 5.53 25.59 10.79
N LYS A 128 4.38 25.96 11.36
CA LYS A 128 4.21 26.22 12.80
C LYS A 128 4.48 25.00 13.68
N HIS A 129 4.17 23.81 13.18
CA HIS A 129 4.31 22.56 13.93
C HIS A 129 5.04 21.50 13.10
N CYS A 130 5.76 20.63 13.80
CA CYS A 130 6.46 19.52 13.18
C CYS A 130 6.48 18.33 14.14
N ILE A 131 6.20 17.13 13.62
CA ILE A 131 6.43 15.87 14.33
C ILE A 131 7.65 15.16 13.74
N HIS A 132 8.39 14.47 14.60
CA HIS A 132 9.46 13.56 14.26
C HIS A 132 9.06 12.15 14.67
N TYR A 133 9.41 11.16 13.84
CA TYR A 133 9.31 9.76 14.20
C TYR A 133 10.21 8.89 13.31
N THR A 134 10.37 7.64 13.74
CA THR A 134 11.06 6.58 13.03
C THR A 134 10.08 5.46 12.73
N ALA A 135 9.93 5.10 11.45
CA ALA A 135 9.01 4.04 11.01
C ALA A 135 9.63 3.18 9.92
N TYR A 136 8.94 2.09 9.57
CA TYR A 136 9.34 1.29 8.41
C TYR A 136 8.92 1.96 7.11
N ALA A 137 9.76 1.82 6.09
CA ALA A 137 9.40 2.01 4.69
C ALA A 137 9.58 0.68 3.96
N SER A 138 8.65 0.36 3.06
CA SER A 138 8.66 -0.87 2.26
C SER A 138 8.55 -0.56 0.77
N GLU A 139 9.65 -0.71 0.05
CA GLU A 139 9.71 -0.38 -1.37
C GLU A 139 8.92 -1.38 -2.21
N GLY A 140 7.93 -0.89 -2.96
CA GLY A 140 6.97 -1.73 -3.67
C GLY A 140 7.62 -2.73 -4.63
N ASN A 141 8.60 -2.28 -5.40
CA ASN A 141 9.39 -3.07 -6.35
C ASN A 141 10.33 -4.10 -5.71
N LYS A 142 10.39 -4.20 -4.38
CA LYS A 142 11.13 -5.23 -3.65
C LYS A 142 10.23 -6.05 -2.73
N TYR A 143 9.40 -5.36 -1.96
CA TYR A 143 8.52 -5.99 -0.97
C TYR A 143 7.49 -6.92 -1.60
N VAL A 144 6.81 -6.50 -2.68
CA VAL A 144 5.79 -7.37 -3.31
C VAL A 144 6.43 -8.55 -4.04
N PRO A 145 7.53 -8.39 -4.81
CA PRO A 145 8.29 -9.53 -5.33
C PRO A 145 8.78 -10.49 -4.24
N TYR A 146 9.23 -9.98 -3.09
CA TYR A 146 9.59 -10.82 -1.94
C TYR A 146 8.40 -11.66 -1.45
N LEU A 147 7.22 -11.06 -1.27
CA LEU A 147 6.01 -11.79 -0.91
C LEU A 147 5.63 -12.84 -1.96
N LYS A 148 5.76 -12.49 -3.25
CA LYS A 148 5.51 -13.42 -4.36
C LYS A 148 6.45 -14.62 -4.31
N ASN A 149 7.73 -14.43 -4.00
CA ASN A 149 8.69 -15.52 -3.85
C ASN A 149 8.32 -16.46 -2.69
N LEU A 150 7.93 -15.92 -1.53
CA LEU A 150 7.44 -16.72 -0.41
C LEU A 150 6.19 -17.56 -0.77
N LEU A 151 5.34 -17.02 -1.64
CA LEU A 151 4.15 -17.70 -2.14
C LEU A 151 4.50 -18.82 -3.12
N LEU A 152 5.45 -18.58 -4.03
CA LEU A 152 5.95 -19.60 -4.96
C LEU A 152 6.61 -20.77 -4.22
N GLU A 153 7.37 -20.50 -3.15
CA GLU A 153 7.93 -21.53 -2.26
C GLU A 153 6.83 -22.38 -1.59
N GLN A 154 5.68 -21.77 -1.30
CA GLN A 154 4.48 -22.45 -0.80
C GLN A 154 3.62 -23.06 -1.91
N LYS A 155 4.14 -23.14 -3.14
CA LYS A 155 3.47 -23.72 -4.32
C LYS A 155 2.16 -23.03 -4.68
N VAL A 156 2.01 -21.75 -4.34
CA VAL A 156 0.90 -20.92 -4.83
C VAL A 156 1.09 -20.64 -6.31
N GLU A 157 0.03 -20.85 -7.10
CA GLU A 157 0.04 -20.67 -8.54
C GLU A 157 -0.26 -19.21 -8.90
N PHE A 158 0.48 -18.61 -9.84
CA PHE A 158 0.17 -17.29 -10.38
C PHE A 158 -0.24 -17.44 -11.85
N LYS A 159 -1.39 -16.85 -12.22
CA LYS A 159 -1.89 -16.86 -13.60
C LYS A 159 -2.21 -15.45 -14.05
N GLN A 160 -1.62 -15.07 -15.18
CA GLN A 160 -2.00 -13.84 -15.85
C GLN A 160 -3.28 -14.08 -16.65
N GLU A 161 -4.40 -13.58 -16.14
CA GLU A 161 -5.74 -13.74 -16.68
C GLU A 161 -6.60 -12.54 -16.24
N GLU A 162 -7.32 -11.94 -17.19
CA GLU A 162 -8.28 -10.88 -16.87
C GLU A 162 -9.56 -11.48 -16.29
N VAL A 163 -9.90 -11.09 -15.06
CA VAL A 163 -11.14 -11.50 -14.41
C VAL A 163 -12.21 -10.42 -14.59
N THR A 164 -13.23 -10.72 -15.38
CA THR A 164 -14.38 -9.84 -15.62
C THR A 164 -15.60 -10.16 -14.76
N SER A 165 -15.67 -11.38 -14.20
CA SER A 165 -16.77 -11.84 -13.34
C SER A 165 -16.26 -12.80 -12.27
N LEU A 166 -16.71 -12.59 -11.02
CA LEU A 166 -16.46 -13.53 -9.92
C LEU A 166 -17.15 -14.88 -10.16
N ASP A 167 -18.30 -14.89 -10.82
CA ASP A 167 -19.05 -16.12 -11.10
C ASP A 167 -18.28 -17.02 -12.06
N THR A 168 -17.62 -16.46 -13.08
CA THR A 168 -16.80 -17.22 -14.03
C THR A 168 -15.60 -17.88 -13.33
N VAL A 169 -15.01 -17.20 -12.34
CA VAL A 169 -13.97 -17.80 -11.50
C VAL A 169 -14.58 -18.94 -10.69
N ALA A 170 -15.74 -18.76 -10.06
CA ALA A 170 -16.40 -19.82 -9.30
C ALA A 170 -16.77 -21.04 -10.16
N ASP A 171 -17.23 -20.82 -11.40
CA ASP A 171 -17.49 -21.87 -12.40
C ASP A 171 -16.21 -22.63 -12.81
N GLY A 172 -15.05 -21.99 -12.71
CA GLY A 172 -13.72 -22.63 -12.78
C GLY A 172 -13.40 -23.57 -11.61
N GLY A 173 -14.30 -23.70 -10.65
CA GLY A 173 -14.25 -24.69 -9.58
C GLY A 173 -13.63 -24.19 -8.28
N TYR A 174 -13.40 -22.89 -8.11
CA TYR A 174 -12.95 -22.30 -6.83
C TYR A 174 -14.08 -22.30 -5.79
N ASP A 175 -13.75 -22.53 -4.53
CA ASP A 175 -14.70 -22.56 -3.41
C ASP A 175 -14.79 -21.18 -2.74
N ILE A 176 -13.66 -20.48 -2.72
CA ILE A 176 -13.52 -19.14 -2.14
C ILE A 176 -12.78 -18.25 -3.13
N ILE A 177 -13.26 -17.02 -3.27
CA ILE A 177 -12.62 -15.97 -4.07
C ILE A 177 -12.32 -14.78 -3.18
N VAL A 178 -11.06 -14.39 -3.08
CA VAL A 178 -10.64 -13.17 -2.38
C VAL A 178 -10.46 -12.06 -3.41
N ASN A 179 -11.40 -11.12 -3.44
CA ASN A 179 -11.37 -9.98 -4.36
C ASN A 179 -10.42 -8.90 -3.83
N CYS A 180 -9.18 -8.91 -4.33
CA CYS A 180 -8.15 -7.91 -4.07
C CYS A 180 -7.86 -7.01 -5.29
N ALA A 181 -8.85 -6.81 -6.17
CA ALA A 181 -8.67 -6.15 -7.47
C ALA A 181 -8.43 -4.62 -7.39
N GLY A 182 -8.15 -4.09 -6.20
CA GLY A 182 -7.80 -2.70 -5.96
C GLY A 182 -8.90 -1.76 -6.47
N LEU A 183 -8.56 -0.93 -7.45
CA LEU A 183 -9.46 0.09 -8.01
C LEU A 183 -10.67 -0.54 -8.71
N TYR A 184 -10.51 -1.75 -9.26
CA TYR A 184 -11.58 -2.48 -9.92
C TYR A 184 -12.33 -3.42 -8.96
N GLY A 185 -12.00 -3.39 -7.66
CA GLY A 185 -12.62 -4.27 -6.66
C GLY A 185 -14.13 -4.11 -6.59
N GLY A 186 -14.64 -2.87 -6.59
CA GLY A 186 -16.07 -2.58 -6.57
C GLY A 186 -16.79 -2.99 -7.85
N LYS A 187 -16.21 -2.67 -9.02
CA LYS A 187 -16.71 -3.14 -10.33
C LYS A 187 -16.84 -4.66 -10.37
N LEU A 188 -15.83 -5.37 -9.87
CA LEU A 188 -15.82 -6.83 -9.86
C LEU A 188 -16.78 -7.42 -8.82
N ALA A 189 -16.99 -6.74 -7.70
CA ALA A 189 -18.02 -7.11 -6.72
C ALA A 189 -19.43 -6.99 -7.34
N GLY A 190 -19.65 -5.96 -8.15
CA GLY A 190 -20.90 -5.70 -8.86
C GLY A 190 -21.93 -4.90 -8.05
N ASP A 191 -21.56 -4.45 -6.84
CA ASP A 191 -22.43 -3.80 -5.86
C ASP A 191 -21.77 -2.59 -5.17
N ASP A 192 -20.62 -2.12 -5.67
CA ASP A 192 -19.88 -0.99 -5.08
C ASP A 192 -19.28 -0.08 -6.17
N ASP A 193 -19.82 1.14 -6.24
CA ASP A 193 -19.39 2.23 -7.12
C ASP A 193 -18.59 3.32 -6.37
N THR A 194 -18.26 3.10 -5.09
CA THR A 194 -17.60 4.09 -4.23
C THR A 194 -16.07 4.10 -4.38
N CYS A 195 -15.51 3.18 -5.20
CA CYS A 195 -14.10 3.18 -5.54
C CYS A 195 -13.79 4.15 -6.68
N TYR A 196 -12.81 5.02 -6.49
CA TYR A 196 -12.41 6.03 -7.47
C TYR A 196 -10.88 6.15 -7.58
N PRO A 197 -10.34 6.55 -8.74
CA PRO A 197 -8.91 6.68 -8.91
C PRO A 197 -8.41 7.96 -8.23
N ILE A 198 -7.27 7.85 -7.57
CA ILE A 198 -6.48 9.02 -7.16
C ILE A 198 -5.15 8.90 -7.88
N ARG A 199 -5.00 9.63 -9.00
CA ARG A 199 -3.76 9.63 -9.77
C ARG A 199 -2.66 10.27 -8.95
N GLY A 200 -1.51 9.60 -8.92
CA GLY A 200 -0.31 10.09 -8.28
C GLY A 200 0.89 9.96 -9.18
N VAL A 201 1.59 11.08 -9.36
CA VAL A 201 2.89 11.15 -10.01
C VAL A 201 3.96 11.32 -8.94
N ILE A 202 5.03 10.54 -9.06
CA ILE A 202 6.26 10.71 -8.28
C ILE A 202 7.46 10.76 -9.22
N LEU A 203 8.50 11.45 -8.77
CA LEU A 203 9.81 11.45 -9.41
C LEU A 203 10.80 10.77 -8.46
N GLU A 204 11.65 9.90 -8.98
CA GLU A 204 12.82 9.41 -8.25
C GLU A 204 14.04 10.20 -8.68
N VAL A 205 14.81 10.68 -7.71
CA VAL A 205 15.99 11.50 -7.94
C VAL A 205 17.25 10.91 -7.33
N ASP A 206 18.39 11.19 -7.94
CA ASP A 206 19.72 10.84 -7.42
C ASP A 206 20.13 11.85 -6.35
N ALA A 207 20.00 11.42 -5.10
CA ALA A 207 20.24 12.26 -3.93
C ALA A 207 20.67 11.45 -2.71
N PRO A 208 21.83 10.77 -2.78
CA PRO A 208 22.26 9.83 -1.76
C PRO A 208 22.46 10.47 -0.39
N TRP A 209 22.64 11.78 -0.28
CA TRP A 209 22.76 12.49 1.00
C TRP A 209 21.43 12.62 1.76
N HIS A 210 20.28 12.47 1.10
CA HIS A 210 18.97 12.66 1.74
C HIS A 210 18.53 11.36 2.45
N LYS A 211 18.71 11.32 3.78
CA LYS A 211 18.50 10.10 4.59
C LYS A 211 17.22 10.10 5.43
N HIS A 212 16.54 11.23 5.53
CA HIS A 212 15.30 11.37 6.30
C HIS A 212 14.11 11.48 5.35
N PHE A 213 12.94 10.99 5.74
CA PHE A 213 11.72 11.39 5.04
C PHE A 213 11.32 12.79 5.50
N ASN A 214 10.67 13.57 4.64
CA ASN A 214 10.07 14.85 5.01
C ASN A 214 8.71 14.99 4.37
N TYR A 215 7.75 15.60 5.07
CA TYR A 215 6.44 15.96 4.54
C TYR A 215 6.10 17.42 4.86
N ARG A 216 5.38 18.07 3.95
CA ARG A 216 4.59 19.28 4.16
C ARG A 216 3.13 18.95 3.87
N ASP A 217 2.26 19.14 4.86
CA ASP A 217 0.80 19.00 4.77
C ASP A 217 0.34 17.69 4.09
N PHE A 218 1.11 16.61 4.24
CA PHE A 218 0.81 15.28 3.68
C PHE A 218 0.70 15.21 2.15
N THR A 219 1.08 16.27 1.43
CA THR A 219 0.96 16.41 -0.03
C THR A 219 2.32 16.51 -0.73
N THR A 220 3.28 17.19 -0.10
CA THR A 220 4.67 17.30 -0.60
C THR A 220 5.58 16.48 0.29
N PHE A 221 6.31 15.53 -0.28
CA PHE A 221 7.13 14.62 0.50
C PHE A 221 8.41 14.18 -0.20
N THR A 222 9.33 13.73 0.65
CA THR A 222 10.49 12.92 0.31
C THR A 222 10.48 11.63 1.07
N ILE A 223 10.78 10.52 0.40
CA ILE A 223 11.06 9.25 1.05
C ILE A 223 12.32 8.66 0.42
N PRO A 224 13.41 8.47 1.19
CA PRO A 224 14.58 7.75 0.72
C PRO A 224 14.22 6.32 0.30
N LYS A 225 14.61 5.92 -0.92
CA LYS A 225 14.72 4.53 -1.39
C LYS A 225 16.15 4.01 -1.18
N GLU A 226 16.45 2.78 -1.56
CA GLU A 226 17.79 2.20 -1.40
C GLU A 226 18.83 2.90 -2.28
N HIS A 227 18.44 3.26 -3.51
CA HIS A 227 19.34 3.85 -4.52
C HIS A 227 18.85 5.20 -5.07
N SER A 228 17.73 5.70 -4.59
CA SER A 228 17.12 6.95 -5.04
C SER A 228 16.37 7.61 -3.90
N VAL A 229 15.84 8.81 -4.13
CA VAL A 229 14.89 9.46 -3.23
C VAL A 229 13.62 9.73 -4.02
N VAL A 230 12.48 9.31 -3.49
CA VAL A 230 11.19 9.66 -4.08
C VAL A 230 10.81 11.05 -3.64
N ILE A 231 10.57 11.95 -4.60
CA ILE A 231 9.90 13.23 -4.39
C ILE A 231 8.50 13.14 -4.98
N GLY A 232 7.52 13.66 -4.26
CA GLY A 232 6.15 13.58 -4.72
C GLY A 232 5.16 14.19 -3.74
N SER A 233 3.87 13.97 -3.91
CA SER A 233 3.24 13.43 -5.12
C SER A 233 2.30 14.49 -5.67
N THR A 234 1.81 14.32 -6.90
CA THR A 234 0.48 14.85 -7.22
C THR A 234 -0.59 13.98 -6.56
N LYS A 235 -1.74 14.55 -6.22
CA LYS A 235 -2.93 13.81 -5.78
C LYS A 235 -4.13 14.37 -6.53
N GLN A 236 -4.54 13.66 -7.57
CA GLN A 236 -5.58 14.10 -8.50
C GLN A 236 -6.72 13.10 -8.48
N ASP A 237 -7.80 13.44 -7.77
CA ASP A 237 -8.99 12.60 -7.67
C ASP A 237 -9.71 12.52 -9.03
N ASN A 238 -10.26 11.35 -9.34
CA ASN A 238 -11.05 11.06 -10.55
C ASN A 238 -10.28 11.17 -11.90
N ARG A 239 -8.95 11.34 -11.86
CA ARG A 239 -8.07 11.33 -13.05
C ARG A 239 -7.70 9.87 -13.38
N TRP A 240 -7.99 9.40 -14.59
CA TRP A 240 -7.87 7.97 -14.96
C TRP A 240 -6.64 7.60 -15.79
N ASP A 241 -6.04 8.51 -16.51
CA ASP A 241 -4.83 8.21 -17.30
C ASP A 241 -3.56 8.31 -16.45
N LEU A 242 -2.48 7.83 -17.05
CA LEU A 242 -1.16 7.72 -16.44
C LEU A 242 -0.14 8.67 -17.07
N GLU A 243 -0.55 9.55 -17.98
CA GLU A 243 0.37 10.40 -18.77
C GLU A 243 0.99 11.48 -17.89
N ILE A 244 2.31 11.44 -17.67
CA ILE A 244 3.03 12.43 -16.86
C ILE A 244 3.30 13.70 -17.67
N THR A 245 2.68 14.81 -17.27
CA THR A 245 2.79 16.11 -17.97
C THR A 245 3.92 16.97 -17.39
N ASP A 246 4.34 17.99 -18.14
CA ASP A 246 5.31 18.97 -17.63
C ASP A 246 4.76 19.80 -16.48
N GLU A 247 3.44 19.99 -16.43
CA GLU A 247 2.78 20.59 -15.28
C GLU A 247 2.95 19.74 -14.01
N ASP A 248 2.76 18.42 -14.10
CA ASP A 248 3.00 17.50 -12.98
C ASP A 248 4.46 17.60 -12.48
N ARG A 249 5.43 17.64 -13.40
CA ARG A 249 6.87 17.75 -13.08
C ARG A 249 7.19 19.08 -12.41
N ASN A 250 6.74 20.18 -13.00
CA ASN A 250 7.01 21.53 -12.51
C ASN A 250 6.36 21.79 -11.14
N ASP A 251 5.14 21.30 -10.91
CA ASP A 251 4.48 21.35 -9.61
C ASP A 251 5.30 20.61 -8.53
N ILE A 252 5.65 19.35 -8.77
CA ILE A 252 6.43 18.54 -7.81
C ILE A 252 7.77 19.21 -7.49
N LEU A 253 8.53 19.61 -8.52
CA LEU A 253 9.85 20.22 -8.34
C LEU A 253 9.78 21.56 -7.62
N SER A 254 8.83 22.43 -7.98
CA SER A 254 8.71 23.76 -7.37
C SER A 254 8.33 23.69 -5.89
N ARG A 255 7.41 22.81 -5.51
CA ARG A 255 7.05 22.57 -4.09
C ARG A 255 8.22 21.98 -3.31
N TYR A 256 8.96 21.07 -3.93
CA TYR A 256 10.05 20.39 -3.25
C TYR A 256 11.28 21.29 -3.05
N ILE A 257 11.62 22.15 -4.02
CA ILE A 257 12.71 23.13 -3.88
C ILE A 257 12.48 24.07 -2.68
N LYS A 258 11.23 24.47 -2.41
CA LYS A 258 10.89 25.27 -1.21
C LYS A 258 11.12 24.50 0.10
N LEU A 259 10.86 23.20 0.08
CA LEU A 259 11.04 22.31 1.23
C LEU A 259 12.52 22.02 1.50
N HIS A 260 13.32 21.87 0.44
CA HIS A 260 14.73 21.52 0.54
C HIS A 260 15.56 22.14 -0.61
N PRO A 261 15.96 23.42 -0.50
CA PRO A 261 16.69 24.14 -1.55
C PRO A 261 18.02 23.49 -1.94
N GLY A 262 18.65 22.73 -1.03
CA GLY A 262 19.87 21.96 -1.31
C GLY A 262 19.69 20.85 -2.34
N MET A 263 18.45 20.55 -2.75
CA MET A 263 18.11 19.58 -3.79
C MET A 263 17.64 20.25 -5.08
N ARG A 264 18.04 21.50 -5.30
CA ARG A 264 17.85 22.18 -6.58
C ARG A 264 18.47 21.37 -7.73
N GLU A 265 17.80 21.39 -8.88
CA GLU A 265 18.23 20.70 -10.10
C GLU A 265 18.59 19.22 -9.88
N PRO A 266 17.71 18.44 -9.23
CA PRO A 266 18.03 17.06 -8.92
C PRO A 266 18.03 16.23 -10.22
N LYS A 267 18.99 15.32 -10.37
CA LYS A 267 18.99 14.37 -11.49
C LYS A 267 17.82 13.40 -11.32
N ILE A 268 16.79 13.54 -12.14
CA ILE A 268 15.67 12.60 -12.20
C ILE A 268 16.18 11.29 -12.82
N VAL A 269 16.04 10.19 -12.08
CA VAL A 269 16.44 8.85 -12.52
C VAL A 269 15.26 8.00 -12.98
N LYS A 270 14.05 8.33 -12.51
CA LYS A 270 12.82 7.64 -12.90
C LYS A 270 11.60 8.52 -12.66
N GLU A 271 10.57 8.32 -13.46
CA GLU A 271 9.25 8.88 -13.25
C GLU A 271 8.23 7.76 -13.16
N TRP A 272 7.20 7.93 -12.34
CA TRP A 272 6.17 6.92 -12.18
C TRP A 272 4.81 7.55 -11.88
N SER A 273 3.78 7.01 -12.53
CA SER A 273 2.39 7.39 -12.33
C SER A 273 1.53 6.14 -12.08
N ALA A 274 0.60 6.24 -11.15
CA ALA A 274 -0.40 5.20 -10.91
C ALA A 274 -1.69 5.75 -10.32
N LEU A 275 -2.73 4.94 -10.36
CA LEU A 275 -4.04 5.23 -9.79
C LEU A 275 -4.17 4.51 -8.45
N ARG A 276 -4.22 5.27 -7.35
CA ARG A 276 -4.50 4.70 -6.04
C ARG A 276 -6.00 4.35 -5.96
N PRO A 277 -6.37 3.21 -5.36
CA PRO A 277 -7.76 2.79 -5.24
C PRO A 277 -8.45 3.53 -4.08
N GLY A 278 -8.86 4.77 -4.32
CA GLY A 278 -9.55 5.61 -3.34
C GLY A 278 -10.91 5.02 -2.97
N ARG A 279 -11.20 4.95 -1.67
CA ARG A 279 -12.50 4.58 -1.08
C ARG A 279 -12.54 5.19 0.32
N LYS A 280 -13.73 5.58 0.80
CA LYS A 280 -13.87 6.20 2.13
C LYS A 280 -13.36 5.30 3.26
N HIS A 281 -13.67 4.01 3.18
CA HIS A 281 -13.24 2.96 4.11
C HIS A 281 -12.72 1.77 3.32
N VAL A 282 -11.82 0.96 3.86
CA VAL A 282 -11.42 -0.32 3.23
C VAL A 282 -12.62 -1.28 3.24
N ARG A 283 -12.88 -2.01 2.14
CA ARG A 283 -13.94 -3.03 2.12
C ARG A 283 -13.39 -4.38 2.61
N ILE A 284 -13.84 -4.73 3.80
CA ILE A 284 -13.65 -5.86 4.74
C ILE A 284 -14.74 -6.91 4.91
N GLU A 285 -15.18 -7.69 3.92
CA GLU A 285 -16.39 -8.52 4.15
C GLU A 285 -16.48 -9.80 3.33
N ALA A 286 -17.30 -10.74 3.81
CA ALA A 286 -17.59 -11.99 3.12
C ALA A 286 -19.06 -12.02 2.66
N GLN A 287 -19.29 -12.53 1.46
CA GLN A 287 -20.62 -12.74 0.89
C GLN A 287 -20.71 -14.13 0.29
N LYS A 288 -21.84 -14.80 0.51
CA LYS A 288 -22.18 -16.03 -0.22
C LYS A 288 -22.84 -15.66 -1.54
N ARG A 289 -22.44 -16.33 -2.61
CA ARG A 289 -22.95 -16.12 -3.97
C ARG A 289 -23.18 -17.46 -4.65
N MET A 290 -23.99 -17.42 -5.70
CA MET A 290 -24.25 -18.57 -6.55
C MET A 290 -23.60 -18.33 -7.91
N ALA A 291 -22.79 -19.27 -8.38
CA ALA A 291 -22.17 -19.17 -9.70
C ALA A 291 -23.24 -19.31 -10.79
N SER A 292 -23.25 -18.39 -11.75
CA SER A 292 -24.32 -18.27 -12.74
C SER A 292 -24.34 -19.43 -13.75
N GLY A 293 -23.20 -20.03 -14.08
CA GLY A 293 -23.14 -21.18 -14.98
C GLY A 293 -23.43 -22.52 -14.29
N SER A 294 -22.69 -22.82 -13.22
CA SER A 294 -22.74 -24.13 -12.53
C SER A 294 -23.80 -24.24 -11.45
N GLY A 295 -24.36 -23.12 -10.97
CA GLY A 295 -25.26 -23.13 -9.81
C GLY A 295 -24.56 -23.57 -8.52
N LYS A 296 -23.22 -23.47 -8.46
CA LYS A 296 -22.41 -23.80 -7.28
C LYS A 296 -22.41 -22.60 -6.30
N GLU A 297 -22.68 -22.87 -5.02
CA GLU A 297 -22.46 -21.87 -3.97
C GLU A 297 -20.94 -21.64 -3.79
N TYR A 298 -20.53 -20.38 -3.74
CA TYR A 298 -19.17 -19.99 -3.42
C TYR A 298 -19.17 -18.80 -2.45
N THR A 299 -18.05 -18.59 -1.74
CA THR A 299 -17.88 -17.40 -0.90
C THR A 299 -16.91 -16.43 -1.55
N VAL A 300 -17.31 -15.16 -1.67
CA VAL A 300 -16.39 -14.07 -1.98
C VAL A 300 -16.00 -13.35 -0.69
N VAL A 301 -14.72 -13.03 -0.54
CA VAL A 301 -14.20 -12.14 0.50
C VAL A 301 -13.62 -10.89 -0.18
N HIS A 302 -14.25 -9.74 0.03
CA HIS A 302 -13.81 -8.46 -0.52
C HIS A 302 -12.69 -7.88 0.33
N HIS A 303 -11.61 -7.44 -0.33
CA HIS A 303 -10.44 -6.83 0.30
C HIS A 303 -9.80 -5.79 -0.61
N TYR A 304 -10.40 -4.60 -0.70
CA TYR A 304 -9.92 -3.53 -1.57
C TYR A 304 -10.28 -2.13 -1.04
N GLY A 305 -9.85 -1.08 -1.74
CA GLY A 305 -10.16 0.32 -1.38
C GLY A 305 -9.16 0.94 -0.38
N HIS A 306 -7.89 0.53 -0.40
CA HIS A 306 -6.88 0.97 0.57
C HIS A 306 -6.30 2.37 0.32
N GLY A 307 -6.67 3.04 -0.78
CA GLY A 307 -6.16 4.36 -1.15
C GLY A 307 -4.63 4.43 -1.10
N SER A 308 -4.11 5.35 -0.28
CA SER A 308 -2.66 5.55 -0.09
C SER A 308 -2.03 4.65 0.98
N ASN A 309 -2.79 3.77 1.64
CA ASN A 309 -2.35 3.01 2.82
C ASN A 309 -2.19 1.50 2.55
N GLY A 310 -2.14 1.07 1.29
CA GLY A 310 -2.08 -0.36 0.95
C GLY A 310 -0.92 -1.11 1.59
N PHE A 311 0.27 -0.49 1.67
CA PHE A 311 1.44 -1.08 2.34
C PHE A 311 1.31 -1.00 3.87
N THR A 312 0.87 0.15 4.40
CA THR A 312 0.66 0.36 5.85
C THR A 312 -0.34 -0.65 6.43
N LEU A 313 -1.43 -0.94 5.73
CA LEU A 313 -2.55 -1.73 6.27
C LEU A 313 -2.56 -3.17 5.76
N GLY A 314 -1.91 -3.46 4.64
CA GLY A 314 -2.14 -4.69 3.87
C GLY A 314 -1.88 -6.00 4.61
N TRP A 315 -0.96 -6.04 5.58
CA TRP A 315 -0.76 -7.24 6.39
C TRP A 315 -1.83 -7.37 7.48
N GLY A 316 -2.12 -6.29 8.20
CA GLY A 316 -3.16 -6.28 9.24
C GLY A 316 -4.55 -6.58 8.69
N THR A 317 -4.92 -5.98 7.55
CA THR A 317 -6.21 -6.27 6.91
C THR A 317 -6.29 -7.69 6.35
N ALA A 318 -5.16 -8.26 5.90
CA ALA A 318 -5.10 -9.65 5.45
C ALA A 318 -5.34 -10.68 6.58
N ILE A 319 -5.08 -10.31 7.85
CA ILE A 319 -5.44 -11.14 9.00
C ILE A 319 -6.97 -11.28 9.09
N GLU A 320 -7.72 -10.19 8.94
CA GLU A 320 -9.19 -10.24 8.95
C GLU A 320 -9.76 -11.03 7.78
N VAL A 321 -9.21 -10.84 6.57
CA VAL A 321 -9.56 -11.65 5.41
C VAL A 321 -9.37 -13.14 5.69
N THR A 322 -8.26 -13.51 6.33
CA THR A 322 -7.97 -14.91 6.66
C THR A 322 -8.98 -15.47 7.67
N LYS A 323 -9.43 -14.67 8.64
CA LYS A 323 -10.50 -15.09 9.57
C LYS A 323 -11.82 -15.34 8.82
N LEU A 324 -12.17 -14.47 7.87
CA LEU A 324 -13.38 -14.64 7.05
C LEU A 324 -13.30 -15.89 6.16
N VAL A 325 -12.13 -16.15 5.56
CA VAL A 325 -11.88 -17.36 4.77
C VAL A 325 -11.99 -18.62 5.64
N LYS A 326 -11.40 -18.62 6.85
CA LYS A 326 -11.52 -19.75 7.80
C LYS A 326 -12.97 -20.01 8.17
N LYS A 327 -13.72 -18.95 8.52
CA LYS A 327 -15.14 -19.05 8.84
C LYS A 327 -15.95 -19.64 7.68
N ALA A 328 -15.66 -19.23 6.45
CA ALA A 328 -16.32 -19.77 5.25
C ALA A 328 -16.02 -21.27 5.02
N LEU A 329 -14.87 -21.75 5.47
CA LEU A 329 -14.47 -23.16 5.45
C LEU A 329 -14.90 -23.96 6.69
N GLY A 330 -15.48 -23.31 7.71
CA GLY A 330 -15.81 -23.94 8.99
C GLY A 330 -14.59 -24.31 9.85
N LEU A 331 -13.50 -23.54 9.74
CA LEU A 331 -12.23 -23.74 10.47
C LEU A 331 -12.05 -22.81 11.67
#